data_AF-F2NMK7-F1
#
_entry.id   AF-F2NMK7-F1
#
_cell.length_a   1.000
_cell.length_b   1.000
_cell.length_c   1.000
_cell.angle_alpha   90.00
_cell.angle_beta   90.00
_cell.angle_gamma   90.00
#
_symmetry.space_group_name_H-M   'P 1'
#
loop_
_entity.id
_entity.type
_entity.pdbx_description
1 polymer ?
#
loop_
_entity_poly.entity_id
_entity_poly.type
_entity_poly.pdbx_seq_one_letter_code
_entity_poly.pdbx_strand_id
1 'polypeptide(L)'
;MKRTALRWGFLYALGLILVAVTGFVSQAEAERLEALQAQRQALAARLKALEAARAQALSPAVILAWAEAQGFIPMSVGRWEP
;
A
#
# COMPACT_ATOMS: atom_id res chain seq x y z
N MET A 1 -16.98 12.93 56.87
CA MET A 1 -17.28 13.61 55.59
C MET A 1 -16.08 13.79 54.65
N LYS A 2 -14.86 14.10 55.12
CA LYS A 2 -13.67 14.30 54.26
C LYS A 2 -13.23 13.06 53.46
N ARG A 3 -13.38 11.86 54.05
CA ARG A 3 -12.92 10.59 53.47
C ARG A 3 -13.75 10.12 52.26
N THR A 4 -15.06 10.41 52.26
CA THR A 4 -15.96 10.07 51.16
C THR A 4 -15.77 11.00 49.97
N ALA A 5 -15.61 12.31 50.19
CA ALA A 5 -15.32 13.27 49.13
C ALA A 5 -13.99 12.94 48.40
N LEU A 6 -12.96 12.53 49.15
CA LEU A 6 -11.68 12.13 48.57
C LEU A 6 -11.78 10.86 47.69
N ARG A 7 -12.58 9.87 48.13
CA ARG A 7 -12.83 8.64 47.36
C ARG A 7 -13.54 8.91 46.04
N TRP A 8 -14.57 9.75 46.06
CA TRP A 8 -15.30 10.12 44.85
C TRP A 8 -14.46 10.99 43.92
N GLY A 9 -13.66 11.92 44.46
CA GLY A 9 -12.72 12.70 43.66
C GLY A 9 -11.66 11.81 42.98
N PHE A 10 -11.14 10.81 43.69
CA PHE A 10 -10.21 9.84 43.10
C PHE A 10 -10.86 9.00 42.00
N LEU A 11 -12.07 8.47 42.24
CA LEU A 11 -12.79 7.69 41.21
C LEU A 11 -13.10 8.53 39.97
N TYR A 12 -13.45 9.80 40.16
CA TYR A 12 -13.70 10.72 39.06
C TYR A 12 -12.41 11.01 38.27
N ALA A 13 -11.31 11.31 38.96
CA ALA A 13 -10.01 11.50 38.34
C ALA A 13 -9.54 10.24 37.58
N LEU A 14 -9.76 9.06 38.16
CA LEU A 14 -9.45 7.78 37.52
C LEU A 14 -10.27 7.58 36.25
N GLY A 15 -11.56 7.91 36.27
CA GLY A 15 -12.42 7.88 35.08
C GLY A 15 -11.94 8.82 33.99
N LEU A 16 -11.55 10.04 34.33
CA LEU A 16 -10.99 11.01 33.39
C LEU A 16 -9.68 10.52 32.77
N ILE A 17 -8.80 9.93 33.58
CA ILE A 17 -7.54 9.35 33.09
C ILE A 17 -7.83 8.20 32.13
N LEU A 18 -8.79 7.32 32.45
CA LEU A 18 -9.14 6.22 31.56
C LEU A 18 -9.58 6.73 30.18
N VAL A 19 -10.51 7.70 30.15
CA VAL A 19 -11.02 8.28 28.90
C VAL A 19 -9.90 8.97 28.11
N ALA A 20 -9.02 9.70 28.80
CA ALA A 20 -7.90 10.38 28.15
C ALA A 20 -6.91 9.39 27.52
N VAL A 21 -6.54 8.32 28.24
CA VAL A 21 -5.62 7.29 27.72
C VAL A 21 -6.25 6.56 26.54
N THR A 22 -7.52 6.18 26.62
CA THR A 22 -8.20 5.52 25.48
C THR A 22 -8.31 6.44 24.26
N GLY A 23 -8.58 7.73 24.47
CA GLY A 23 -8.64 8.71 23.39
C GLY A 23 -7.28 8.94 22.72
N PHE A 24 -6.20 8.95 23.51
CA PHE A 24 -4.85 9.12 23.00
C PHE A 24 -4.36 7.91 22.20
N VAL A 25 -4.60 6.69 22.73
CA VAL A 25 -4.24 5.44 22.03
C VAL A 25 -5.01 5.32 20.72
N SER A 26 -6.32 5.63 20.74
CA SER A 26 -7.15 5.57 19.53
C SER A 26 -6.70 6.56 18.44
N GLN A 27 -6.28 7.78 18.81
CA GLN A 27 -5.77 8.76 17.84
C GLN A 27 -4.43 8.31 17.23
N ALA A 28 -3.52 7.80 18.06
CA ALA A 28 -2.23 7.30 17.58
C ALA A 28 -2.38 6.10 16.62
N GLU A 29 -3.36 5.24 16.86
CA GLU A 29 -3.69 4.14 15.94
C GLU A 29 -4.30 4.63 14.63
N ALA A 30 -5.19 5.63 14.70
CA ALA A 30 -5.80 6.23 13.50
C ALA A 30 -4.76 6.89 12.59
N GLU A 31 -3.84 7.70 13.15
CA GLU A 31 -2.77 8.34 12.37
C GLU A 31 -1.85 7.31 11.71
N ARG A 32 -1.51 6.23 12.42
CA ARG A 32 -0.72 5.13 11.86
C ARG A 32 -1.46 4.40 10.75
N LEU A 33 -2.77 4.19 10.91
CA LEU A 33 -3.61 3.58 9.89
C LEU A 33 -3.69 4.46 8.63
N GLU A 34 -3.86 5.77 8.78
CA GLU A 34 -3.85 6.71 7.67
C GLU A 34 -2.51 6.70 6.93
N ALA A 35 -1.39 6.73 7.66
CA ALA A 35 -0.06 6.66 7.06
C ALA A 35 0.14 5.34 6.27
N LEU A 36 -0.30 4.21 6.82
CA LEU A 36 -0.24 2.91 6.14
C LEU A 36 -1.15 2.87 4.90
N GLN A 37 -2.35 3.44 4.97
CA GLN A 37 -3.25 3.53 3.83
C GLN A 37 -2.67 4.38 2.70
N ALA A 38 -2.08 5.54 3.03
CA ALA A 38 -1.41 6.40 2.06
C ALA A 38 -0.24 5.66 1.37
N GLN A 39 0.58 4.93 2.14
CA GLN A 39 1.65 4.10 1.58
C GLN A 39 1.11 3.01 0.65
N ARG A 40 0.01 2.34 1.03
CA ARG A 40 -0.63 1.33 0.18
C ARG A 40 -1.12 1.92 -1.14
N GLN A 41 -1.75 3.09 -1.11
CA GLN A 41 -2.21 3.77 -2.32
C GLN A 41 -1.03 4.19 -3.22
N ALA A 42 0.04 4.73 -2.64
CA ALA A 42 1.24 5.09 -3.39
C ALA A 42 1.90 3.87 -4.05
N LEU A 43 1.99 2.74 -3.34
CA LEU A 43 2.50 1.48 -3.89
C LEU A 43 1.61 0.94 -5.00
N ALA A 44 0.28 0.99 -4.84
CA ALA A 44 -0.65 0.54 -5.87
C ALA A 44 -0.54 1.39 -7.16
N ALA A 45 -0.35 2.71 -7.04
CA ALA A 45 -0.12 3.58 -8.18
C ALA A 45 1.20 3.25 -8.89
N ARG A 46 2.27 2.99 -8.14
CA ARG A 46 3.57 2.57 -8.69
C ARG A 46 3.48 1.23 -9.42
N LEU A 47 2.77 0.25 -8.85
CA LEU A 47 2.55 -1.04 -9.49
C LEU A 47 1.82 -0.89 -10.83
N LYS A 48 0.73 -0.11 -10.87
CA LYS A 48 0.02 0.18 -12.13
C LYS A 48 0.93 0.83 -13.17
N ALA A 49 1.76 1.79 -12.77
CA ALA A 49 2.71 2.43 -13.66
C ALA A 49 3.75 1.43 -14.20
N LEU A 50 4.26 0.55 -13.34
CA LEU A 50 5.20 -0.51 -13.72
C LEU A 50 4.56 -1.54 -14.65
N GLU A 51 3.31 -1.93 -14.43
CA GLU A 51 2.57 -2.82 -15.32
C GLU A 51 2.39 -2.19 -16.71
N ALA A 52 2.03 -0.91 -16.77
CA ALA A 52 1.92 -0.19 -18.04
C ALA A 52 3.26 -0.11 -18.77
N ALA A 53 4.34 0.22 -18.05
CA ALA A 53 5.69 0.26 -18.61
C ALA A 53 6.15 -1.13 -19.09
N ARG A 54 5.86 -2.19 -18.32
CA ARG A 54 6.15 -3.57 -18.70
C ARG A 54 5.37 -3.96 -19.96
N ALA A 55 4.09 -3.61 -20.07
CA ALA A 55 3.28 -3.92 -21.24
C ALA A 55 3.82 -3.23 -22.51
N GLN A 56 4.35 -2.01 -22.39
CA GLN A 56 5.02 -1.34 -23.51
C GLN A 56 6.35 -2.01 -23.87
N ALA A 57 7.20 -2.27 -22.88
CA ALA A 57 8.51 -2.88 -23.08
C ALA A 57 8.44 -4.34 -23.58
N LEU A 58 7.40 -5.08 -23.20
CA LEU A 58 7.13 -6.45 -23.64
C LEU A 58 6.01 -6.50 -24.67
N SER A 59 5.76 -5.41 -25.40
CA SER A 59 4.81 -5.46 -26.50
C SER A 59 5.26 -6.50 -27.53
N PRO A 60 4.32 -7.24 -28.16
CA PRO A 60 4.67 -8.29 -29.12
C PRO A 60 5.60 -7.79 -30.23
N ALA A 61 5.46 -6.54 -30.67
CA ALA A 61 6.33 -5.92 -31.65
C ALA A 61 7.77 -5.75 -31.17
N VAL A 62 7.99 -5.34 -29.92
CA VAL A 62 9.33 -5.23 -29.33
C VAL A 62 9.96 -6.61 -29.16
N ILE A 63 9.17 -7.59 -28.72
CA ILE A 63 9.63 -8.98 -28.61
C ILE A 63 10.01 -9.54 -29.97
N LEU A 64 9.22 -9.26 -31.02
CA LEU A 64 9.50 -9.71 -32.39
C LEU A 64 10.78 -9.05 -32.94
N ALA A 65 10.94 -7.74 -32.77
CA ALA A 65 12.13 -7.01 -33.19
C ALA A 65 13.39 -7.50 -32.46
N TRP A 66 13.29 -7.81 -31.16
CA TRP A 66 14.38 -8.44 -30.42
C TRP A 66 14.71 -9.83 -30.96
N ALA A 67 13.69 -10.65 -31.22
CA ALA A 67 13.87 -12.00 -31.75
C ALA A 67 14.55 -11.98 -33.14
N GLU A 68 14.12 -11.08 -34.04
CA GLU A 68 14.74 -10.86 -35.34
C GLU A 68 16.20 -10.40 -35.22
N ALA A 69 16.49 -9.48 -34.29
CA ALA A 69 17.87 -9.02 -34.03
C ALA A 69 18.78 -10.14 -33.48
N GLN A 70 18.21 -11.15 -32.81
CA GLN A 70 18.92 -12.33 -32.35
C GLN A 70 18.99 -13.45 -33.40
N GLY A 71 18.45 -13.23 -34.60
CA GLY A 71 18.45 -14.21 -35.70
C GLY A 71 17.32 -15.25 -35.62
N PHE A 72 16.34 -15.08 -34.73
CA PHE A 72 15.15 -15.92 -34.70
C PHE A 72 14.12 -15.44 -35.73
N ILE A 73 13.68 -16.35 -36.60
CA ILE A 73 12.61 -16.08 -37.58
C ILE A 73 11.27 -16.46 -36.92
N PRO A 74 10.32 -15.52 -36.76
CA PRO A 74 9.04 -15.85 -36.17
C PRO A 74 8.24 -16.76 -37.11
N MET A 75 7.71 -17.87 -36.58
CA MET A 75 6.90 -18.83 -37.36
C MET A 75 5.72 -18.17 -38.09
N SER A 76 5.20 -17.04 -37.57
CA SER A 76 4.10 -16.27 -38.15
C SER A 76 4.45 -15.54 -39.45
N VAL A 77 5.73 -15.35 -39.78
CA VAL A 77 6.17 -14.64 -41.00
C VAL A 77 6.25 -15.58 -42.21
N GLY A 78 6.01 -16.88 -42.03
CA GLY A 78 5.80 -17.82 -43.14
C GLY A 78 6.98 -17.96 -44.11
N ARG A 79 8.22 -17.65 -43.69
CA ARG A 79 9.43 -17.98 -44.45
C ARG A 79 10.05 -19.26 -43.92
N TRP A 80 9.37 -20.36 -44.18
CA TRP A 80 10.01 -21.68 -44.22
C TRP A 80 10.32 -21.94 -45.68
N GLU A 81 11.44 -21.42 -46.19
CA GLU A 81 11.99 -21.92 -47.45
C GLU A 81 12.60 -23.31 -47.17
N PRO A 82 12.44 -24.28 -48.10
CA PRO A 82 13.02 -25.61 -48.00
C PRO A 82 14.55 -25.63 -48.17
#